data_AF-A0A358AWD9-F1
#
_entry.id   AF-A0A358AWD9-F1
#
_cell.length_a   1.000
_cell.length_b   1.000
_cell.length_c   1.000
_cell.angle_alpha   90.00
_cell.angle_beta   90.00
_cell.angle_gamma   90.00
#
_symmetry.space_group_name_H-M   'P 1'
#
loop_
_entity.id
_entity.type
_entity.pdbx_description
1 polymer ?
#
loop_
_entity_poly.entity_id
_entity_poly.type
_entity_poly.pdbx_seq_one_letter_code
_entity_poly.pdbx_strand_id
1 'polypeptide(L)'
;MTNSPTKKPTGSAIASPLAALVAKAAGKLPAETGATAKAAWRRQRGDLRIVLADISDSMTERAGARSKIEILRDALRTLPASVQIVAFHSAPIDVPPGTSLPPPGGSTALHLALRHVAAREPTHILVVSDGHPDDARAALAAADALTDVQIDVIYCGPDNDREGMAFMRRLARGGGQAQHRSMAREPQLLASTLRTLALPKS
;
A
#
# COMPACT_ATOMS: atom_id res chain seq x y z
N MET A 1 -32.16 -40.54 -62.54
CA MET A 1 -33.07 -39.38 -62.59
C MET A 1 -32.94 -38.66 -61.24
N THR A 2 -32.12 -37.61 -61.15
CA THR A 2 -32.50 -36.18 -61.25
C THR A 2 -33.42 -35.75 -60.08
N ASN A 3 -33.15 -34.72 -59.27
CA ASN A 3 -32.29 -33.54 -59.48
C ASN A 3 -31.86 -32.86 -58.16
N SER A 4 -30.76 -32.08 -58.16
CA SER A 4 -30.54 -30.93 -57.24
C SER A 4 -31.31 -29.69 -57.76
N PRO A 5 -31.64 -28.63 -56.98
CA PRO A 5 -30.70 -27.66 -56.33
C PRO A 5 -31.20 -27.22 -54.90
N THR A 6 -30.85 -26.11 -54.21
CA THR A 6 -30.07 -24.88 -54.52
C THR A 6 -29.39 -24.23 -53.28
N LYS A 7 -28.07 -24.00 -53.37
CA LYS A 7 -27.26 -22.78 -53.06
C LYS A 7 -27.64 -21.75 -51.96
N LYS A 8 -26.60 -21.29 -51.23
CA LYS A 8 -26.53 -20.23 -50.17
C LYS A 8 -26.94 -18.81 -50.62
N PRO A 9 -27.15 -17.88 -49.66
CA PRO A 9 -26.11 -16.88 -49.30
C PRO A 9 -25.86 -16.79 -47.78
N THR A 10 -24.65 -17.01 -47.26
CA THR A 10 -23.57 -16.01 -47.04
C THR A 10 -23.94 -14.80 -46.16
N GLY A 11 -23.91 -15.00 -44.84
CA GLY A 11 -23.67 -13.91 -43.88
C GLY A 11 -22.17 -13.83 -43.58
N SER A 12 -21.49 -12.80 -44.09
CA SER A 12 -20.06 -12.59 -43.83
C SER A 12 -19.88 -12.08 -42.40
N ALA A 13 -19.28 -12.89 -41.53
CA ALA A 13 -18.86 -12.44 -40.21
C ALA A 13 -17.67 -11.48 -40.37
N ILE A 14 -17.96 -10.17 -40.38
CA ILE A 14 -16.94 -9.13 -40.36
C ILE A 14 -16.25 -9.18 -38.99
N ALA A 15 -15.19 -9.98 -38.89
CA ALA A 15 -14.32 -9.98 -37.73
C ALA A 15 -13.70 -8.58 -37.59
N SER A 16 -14.20 -7.81 -36.62
CA SER A 16 -13.72 -6.45 -36.38
C SER A 16 -12.19 -6.46 -36.21
N PRO A 17 -11.44 -5.59 -36.92
CA PRO A 17 -9.99 -5.48 -36.73
C PRO A 17 -9.60 -5.23 -35.28
N LEU A 18 -10.46 -4.54 -34.51
CA LEU A 18 -10.30 -4.33 -33.08
C LEU A 18 -10.46 -5.63 -32.28
N ALA A 19 -11.43 -6.48 -32.61
CA ALA A 19 -11.61 -7.78 -31.95
C ALA A 19 -10.43 -8.73 -32.24
N ALA A 20 -9.89 -8.71 -33.46
CA ALA A 20 -8.68 -9.43 -33.81
C ALA A 20 -7.44 -8.90 -33.05
N LEU A 21 -7.32 -7.58 -32.87
CA LEU A 21 -6.28 -6.95 -32.04
C LEU A 21 -6.41 -7.33 -30.56
N VAL A 22 -7.62 -7.32 -29.99
CA VAL A 22 -7.89 -7.73 -28.60
C VAL A 22 -7.56 -9.20 -28.39
N ALA A 23 -7.98 -10.09 -29.30
CA ALA A 23 -7.63 -11.52 -29.23
C ALA A 23 -6.12 -11.76 -29.34
N LYS A 24 -5.44 -11.03 -30.24
CA LYS A 24 -3.98 -11.12 -30.44
C LYS A 24 -3.17 -10.48 -29.31
N ALA A 25 -3.77 -9.57 -28.54
CA ALA A 25 -3.21 -9.04 -27.30
C ALA A 25 -3.43 -10.02 -26.12
N ALA A 26 -4.63 -10.59 -26.00
CA ALA A 26 -4.95 -11.59 -24.98
C ALA A 26 -4.05 -12.84 -25.10
N GLY A 27 -3.80 -13.33 -26.31
CA GLY A 27 -2.86 -14.43 -26.58
C GLY A 27 -1.36 -14.05 -26.48
N LYS A 28 -1.03 -12.79 -26.15
CA LYS A 28 0.35 -12.29 -26.00
C LYS A 28 0.68 -11.82 -24.59
N LEU A 29 -0.28 -11.80 -23.66
CA LEU A 29 -0.02 -11.60 -22.24
C LEU A 29 0.45 -12.94 -21.66
N PRO A 30 1.72 -13.10 -21.25
CA PRO A 30 2.14 -14.32 -20.59
C PRO A 30 1.47 -14.35 -19.22
N ALA A 31 0.73 -15.41 -18.92
CA ALA A 31 0.17 -15.64 -17.57
C ALA A 31 1.27 -15.56 -16.49
N GLU A 32 2.50 -15.91 -16.90
CA GLU A 32 3.75 -15.91 -16.13
C GLU A 32 4.53 -14.58 -16.16
N THR A 33 3.95 -13.46 -16.61
CA THR A 33 4.63 -12.16 -16.42
C THR A 33 4.66 -11.75 -14.96
N GLY A 34 5.80 -11.19 -14.52
CA GLY A 34 6.12 -11.04 -13.10
C GLY A 34 5.08 -10.30 -12.24
N ALA A 35 4.30 -9.39 -12.81
CA ALA A 35 3.24 -8.68 -12.09
C ALA A 35 2.03 -9.58 -11.74
N THR A 36 1.52 -10.36 -12.71
CA THR A 36 0.40 -11.29 -12.48
C THR A 36 0.84 -12.49 -11.66
N ALA A 37 2.05 -13.01 -11.91
CA ALA A 37 2.64 -14.10 -11.13
C ALA A 37 2.87 -13.71 -9.66
N LYS A 38 3.46 -12.53 -9.38
CA LYS A 38 3.60 -12.02 -7.99
C LYS A 38 2.23 -11.81 -7.32
N ALA A 39 1.25 -11.27 -8.03
CA ALA A 39 -0.09 -11.06 -7.48
C ALA A 39 -0.84 -12.37 -7.16
N ALA A 40 -0.58 -13.44 -7.92
CA ALA A 40 -1.10 -14.78 -7.64
C ALA A 40 -0.35 -15.47 -6.48
N TRP A 41 0.98 -15.38 -6.46
CA TRP A 41 1.82 -15.93 -5.39
C TRP A 41 1.54 -15.29 -4.03
N ARG A 42 1.33 -13.96 -4.00
CA ARG A 42 0.86 -13.23 -2.80
C ARG A 42 -0.48 -13.74 -2.24
N ARG A 43 -1.38 -14.27 -3.09
CA ARG A 43 -2.64 -14.89 -2.65
C ARG A 43 -2.48 -16.31 -2.11
N GLN A 44 -1.32 -16.95 -2.34
CA GLN A 44 -1.03 -18.30 -1.85
C GLN A 44 -0.29 -18.30 -0.50
N ARG A 45 0.47 -17.24 -0.19
CA ARG A 45 0.93 -16.99 1.19
C ARG A 45 -0.24 -16.42 2.01
N GLY A 46 -0.27 -16.72 3.31
CA GLY A 46 -1.25 -16.11 4.22
C GLY A 46 -1.10 -14.58 4.22
N ASP A 47 -2.22 -13.86 4.18
CA ASP A 47 -2.23 -12.41 4.01
C ASP A 47 -1.88 -11.68 5.33
N LEU A 48 -0.60 -11.74 5.72
CA LEU A 48 -0.08 -10.99 6.85
C LEU A 48 0.13 -9.52 6.46
N ARG A 49 -0.75 -8.67 6.99
CA ARG A 49 -0.76 -7.21 6.74
C ARG A 49 -0.30 -6.47 7.99
N ILE A 50 0.66 -5.56 7.83
CA ILE A 50 1.28 -4.83 8.95
C ILE A 50 1.20 -3.33 8.70
N VAL A 51 0.77 -2.56 9.69
CA VAL A 51 0.83 -1.10 9.68
C VAL A 51 2.05 -0.64 10.47
N LEU A 52 2.96 0.08 9.80
CA LEU A 52 4.04 0.84 10.42
C LEU A 52 3.51 2.24 10.77
N ALA A 53 3.29 2.49 12.06
CA ALA A 53 2.75 3.74 12.58
C ALA A 53 3.87 4.62 13.16
N ASP A 54 4.13 5.77 12.52
CA ASP A 54 5.11 6.76 12.99
C ASP A 54 4.66 7.35 14.34
N ILE A 55 5.57 7.35 15.31
CA ILE A 55 5.42 7.96 16.64
C ILE A 55 6.66 8.79 17.02
N SER A 56 7.38 9.35 16.05
CA SER A 56 8.50 10.28 16.27
C SER A 56 8.06 11.59 16.96
N ASP A 57 9.02 12.44 17.37
CA ASP A 57 8.75 13.71 18.05
C ASP A 57 7.80 14.64 17.26
N SER A 58 7.85 14.64 15.92
CA SER A 58 6.95 15.44 15.07
C SER A 58 5.47 15.08 15.24
N MET A 59 5.18 13.89 15.79
CA MET A 59 3.81 13.43 16.08
C MET A 59 3.21 14.05 17.35
N THR A 60 4.01 14.78 18.14
CA THR A 60 3.53 15.67 19.21
C THR A 60 2.81 16.92 18.68
N GLU A 61 3.14 17.35 17.45
CA GLU A 61 2.65 18.60 16.87
C GLU A 61 1.12 18.64 16.76
N ARG A 62 0.55 19.84 16.86
CA ARG A 62 -0.90 20.04 16.72
C ARG A 62 -1.32 20.08 15.26
N ALA A 63 -2.35 19.31 14.96
CA ALA A 63 -3.12 19.31 13.73
C ALA A 63 -4.53 19.80 14.08
N GLY A 64 -4.70 21.12 14.06
CA GLY A 64 -5.91 21.78 14.58
C GLY A 64 -6.04 21.61 16.10
N ALA A 65 -7.22 21.18 16.57
CA ALA A 65 -7.50 21.04 18.00
C ALA A 65 -6.77 19.87 18.68
N ARG A 66 -6.22 18.90 17.93
CA ARG A 66 -5.63 17.66 18.44
C ARG A 66 -4.16 17.54 18.03
N SER A 67 -3.39 16.68 18.67
CA SER A 67 -2.07 16.27 18.19
C SER A 67 -2.17 15.27 17.03
N LYS A 68 -1.15 15.20 16.18
CA LYS A 68 -1.05 14.17 15.12
C LYS A 68 -1.21 12.76 15.70
N ILE A 69 -0.57 12.46 16.83
CA ILE A 69 -0.64 11.15 17.48
C ILE A 69 -2.06 10.78 17.97
N GLU A 70 -2.86 11.73 18.45
CA GLU A 70 -4.25 11.47 18.84
C GLU A 70 -5.12 11.11 17.63
N ILE A 71 -4.91 11.79 16.50
CA ILE A 71 -5.62 11.51 15.24
C ILE A 71 -5.22 10.13 14.71
N LEU A 72 -3.92 9.78 14.75
CA LEU A 72 -3.44 8.46 14.33
C LEU A 72 -3.97 7.33 15.22
N ARG A 73 -3.97 7.50 16.55
CA ARG A 73 -4.54 6.53 17.50
C ARG A 73 -6.02 6.23 17.19
N ASP A 74 -6.82 7.26 16.95
CA ASP A 74 -8.24 7.09 16.62
C ASP A 74 -8.45 6.43 15.25
N ALA A 75 -7.64 6.76 14.25
CA ALA A 75 -7.70 6.12 12.94
C ALA A 75 -7.38 4.61 13.02
N LEU A 76 -6.35 4.22 13.78
CA LEU A 76 -5.94 2.83 13.95
C LEU A 76 -6.97 1.96 14.68
N ARG A 77 -7.78 2.52 15.59
CA ARG A 77 -8.90 1.80 16.24
C ARG A 77 -9.96 1.28 15.25
N THR A 78 -9.97 1.75 14.01
CA THR A 78 -10.91 1.29 12.98
C THR A 78 -10.46 0.03 12.24
N LEU A 79 -9.25 -0.47 12.53
CA LEU A 79 -8.71 -1.71 11.98
C LEU A 79 -9.23 -2.96 12.71
N PRO A 80 -9.41 -4.08 11.99
CA PRO A 80 -9.62 -5.39 12.60
C PRO A 80 -8.31 -5.92 13.19
N ALA A 81 -8.43 -6.79 14.21
CA ALA A 81 -7.29 -7.42 14.89
C ALA A 81 -6.44 -8.36 14.00
N SER A 82 -6.86 -8.63 12.75
CA SER A 82 -6.07 -9.35 11.75
C SER A 82 -4.94 -8.53 11.13
N VAL A 83 -4.98 -7.19 11.27
CA VAL A 83 -3.90 -6.29 10.85
C VAL A 83 -2.99 -6.06 12.06
N GLN A 84 -1.70 -6.41 11.95
CA GLN A 84 -0.73 -6.12 13.01
C GLN A 84 -0.33 -4.64 12.97
N ILE A 85 -0.08 -4.06 14.14
CA ILE A 85 0.40 -2.68 14.27
C ILE A 85 1.78 -2.72 14.92
N VAL A 86 2.75 -2.07 14.27
CA VAL A 86 4.07 -1.80 14.82
C VAL A 86 4.26 -0.29 14.81
N ALA A 87 4.37 0.30 15.99
CA ALA A 87 4.75 1.70 16.12
C ALA A 87 6.26 1.84 15.88
N PHE A 88 6.74 3.00 15.45
CA PHE A 88 8.18 3.25 15.40
C PHE A 88 8.54 4.71 15.65
N HIS A 89 9.68 4.88 16.33
CA HIS A 89 10.49 6.09 16.33
C HIS A 89 11.94 5.67 16.04
N SER A 90 12.89 6.04 16.89
CA SER A 90 14.27 5.51 16.94
C SER A 90 14.35 3.97 17.03
N ALA A 91 13.29 3.29 17.44
CA ALA A 91 13.17 1.84 17.41
C ALA A 91 11.72 1.40 17.09
N PRO A 92 11.51 0.20 16.53
CA PRO A 92 10.18 -0.40 16.38
C PRO A 92 9.64 -0.93 17.72
N ILE A 93 8.33 -0.80 17.91
CA ILE A 93 7.59 -1.26 19.09
C ILE A 93 6.35 -2.01 18.61
N ASP A 94 6.23 -3.26 18.99
CA ASP A 94 5.01 -4.04 18.75
C ASP A 94 3.84 -3.52 19.57
N VAL A 95 2.69 -3.32 18.93
CA VAL A 95 1.47 -2.81 19.56
C VAL A 95 0.42 -3.94 19.59
N PRO A 96 0.20 -4.59 20.75
CA PRO A 96 -0.76 -5.69 20.85
C PRO A 96 -2.19 -5.24 20.46
N PRO A 97 -3.01 -6.13 19.84
CA PRO A 97 -4.39 -5.81 19.50
C PRO A 97 -5.18 -5.28 20.69
N GLY A 98 -5.93 -4.20 20.48
CA GLY A 98 -6.72 -3.54 21.53
C GLY A 98 -5.95 -2.55 22.41
N THR A 99 -4.63 -2.42 22.27
CA THR A 99 -3.83 -1.41 22.99
C THR A 99 -3.72 -0.09 22.19
N SER A 100 -3.42 1.01 22.87
CA SER A 100 -3.15 2.30 22.21
C SER A 100 -1.67 2.44 21.84
N LEU A 101 -1.37 3.19 20.76
CA LEU A 101 0.01 3.58 20.44
C LEU A 101 0.72 4.21 21.66
N PRO A 102 2.00 3.90 21.90
CA PRO A 102 2.84 4.58 22.89
C PRO A 102 2.81 6.11 22.75
N PRO A 103 3.27 6.87 23.77
CA PRO A 103 3.59 8.28 23.61
C PRO A 103 4.55 8.49 22.42
N PRO A 104 4.42 9.59 21.66
CA PRO A 104 5.41 9.93 20.66
C PRO A 104 6.73 10.34 21.33
N GLY A 105 7.84 10.16 20.63
CA GLY A 105 9.16 10.56 21.13
C GLY A 105 10.30 10.19 20.20
N GLY A 106 11.36 10.99 20.19
CA GLY A 106 12.61 10.68 19.50
C GLY A 106 12.56 10.74 17.98
N SER A 107 13.50 10.03 17.35
CA SER A 107 13.83 10.12 15.93
C SER A 107 12.96 9.22 15.02
N THR A 108 13.19 9.20 13.72
CA THR A 108 12.37 8.49 12.72
C THR A 108 13.16 7.38 12.04
N ALA A 109 13.51 6.32 12.78
CA ALA A 109 14.33 5.21 12.30
C ALA A 109 13.53 4.17 11.46
N LEU A 110 12.79 4.65 10.45
CA LEU A 110 11.95 3.84 9.55
C LEU A 110 12.66 2.62 8.94
N HIS A 111 13.97 2.74 8.68
CA HIS A 111 14.78 1.64 8.17
C HIS A 111 14.89 0.45 9.15
N LEU A 112 14.87 0.69 10.47
CA LEU A 112 14.79 -0.36 11.49
C LEU A 112 13.40 -0.96 11.56
N ALA A 113 12.35 -0.13 11.45
CA ALA A 113 10.96 -0.58 11.45
C ALA A 113 10.68 -1.54 10.27
N LEU A 114 11.13 -1.17 9.06
CA LEU A 114 11.04 -2.03 7.86
C LEU A 114 11.77 -3.37 8.04
N ARG A 115 12.99 -3.36 8.61
CA ARG A 115 13.76 -4.59 8.88
C ARG A 115 13.10 -5.48 9.94
N HIS A 116 12.50 -4.90 10.97
CA HIS A 116 11.79 -5.63 12.04
C HIS A 116 10.56 -6.36 11.50
N VAL A 117 9.77 -5.71 10.65
CA VAL A 117 8.60 -6.35 10.03
C VAL A 117 8.98 -7.33 8.91
N ALA A 118 10.11 -7.12 8.23
CA ALA A 118 10.63 -8.05 7.21
C ALA A 118 10.77 -9.48 7.73
N ALA A 119 11.23 -9.64 8.98
CA ALA A 119 11.42 -10.95 9.63
C ALA A 119 10.12 -11.75 9.84
N ARG A 120 8.96 -11.16 9.58
CA ARG A 120 7.63 -11.82 9.68
C ARG A 120 7.09 -12.27 8.32
N GLU A 121 7.81 -12.00 7.24
CA GLU A 121 7.38 -12.27 5.86
C GLU A 121 5.99 -11.72 5.48
N PRO A 122 5.67 -10.43 5.76
CA PRO A 122 4.37 -9.84 5.44
C PRO A 122 4.10 -9.84 3.92
N THR A 123 2.84 -10.01 3.54
CA THR A 123 2.39 -9.80 2.15
C THR A 123 2.21 -8.31 1.84
N HIS A 124 1.88 -7.52 2.87
CA HIS A 124 1.54 -6.11 2.76
C HIS A 124 2.03 -5.30 3.96
N ILE A 125 2.61 -4.14 3.69
CA ILE A 125 2.99 -3.12 4.68
C ILE A 125 2.29 -1.81 4.31
N LEU A 126 1.68 -1.15 5.30
CA LEU A 126 1.21 0.23 5.18
C LEU A 126 2.03 1.13 6.10
N VAL A 127 2.77 2.10 5.55
CA VAL A 127 3.50 3.11 6.34
C VAL A 127 2.65 4.36 6.51
N VAL A 128 2.45 4.83 7.74
CA VAL A 128 1.80 6.10 8.04
C VAL A 128 2.79 7.00 8.76
N SER A 129 3.24 8.07 8.09
CA SER A 129 4.34 8.95 8.53
C SER A 129 4.23 10.33 7.86
N ASP A 130 4.85 11.36 8.45
CA ASP A 130 5.06 12.65 7.78
C ASP A 130 6.35 12.73 6.95
N GLY A 131 6.99 11.58 6.68
CA GLY A 131 7.87 11.40 5.53
C GLY A 131 9.35 11.76 5.72
N HIS A 132 9.79 12.05 6.95
CA HIS A 132 11.16 12.45 7.26
C HIS A 132 11.93 11.38 8.07
N PRO A 133 12.45 10.31 7.43
CA PRO A 133 13.28 9.33 8.12
C PRO A 133 14.69 9.86 8.42
N ASP A 134 15.30 9.38 9.51
CA ASP A 134 16.67 9.74 9.92
C ASP A 134 17.72 9.43 8.82
N ASP A 135 17.49 8.35 8.07
CA ASP A 135 18.27 7.98 6.90
C ASP A 135 17.34 7.48 5.79
N ALA A 136 17.03 8.39 4.85
CA ALA A 136 16.22 8.10 3.67
C ALA A 136 16.86 7.05 2.74
N ARG A 137 18.19 6.94 2.69
CA ARG A 137 18.89 5.95 1.86
C ARG A 137 18.77 4.56 2.48
N ALA A 138 18.98 4.42 3.78
CA ALA A 138 18.77 3.16 4.50
C ALA A 138 17.31 2.71 4.48
N ALA A 139 16.36 3.64 4.58
CA ALA A 139 14.92 3.33 4.50
C ALA A 139 14.53 2.81 3.12
N LEU A 140 14.98 3.46 2.04
CA LEU A 140 14.74 2.97 0.67
C LEU A 140 15.45 1.63 0.41
N ALA A 141 16.68 1.45 0.88
CA ALA A 141 17.39 0.17 0.73
C ALA A 141 16.70 -0.98 1.50
N ALA A 142 16.12 -0.70 2.67
CA ALA A 142 15.31 -1.67 3.41
C ALA A 142 13.99 -2.00 2.70
N ALA A 143 13.36 -1.02 2.05
CA ALA A 143 12.16 -1.23 1.23
C ALA A 143 12.45 -2.00 -0.06
N ASP A 144 13.57 -1.71 -0.74
CA ASP A 144 13.98 -2.40 -1.97
C ASP A 144 14.33 -3.89 -1.72
N ALA A 145 14.78 -4.24 -0.51
CA ALA A 145 15.01 -5.62 -0.09
C ALA A 145 13.71 -6.44 0.08
N LEU A 146 12.56 -5.79 0.20
CA LEU A 146 11.24 -6.42 0.37
C LEU A 146 10.58 -6.72 -1.00
N THR A 147 11.30 -7.47 -1.85
CA THR A 147 11.01 -7.64 -3.29
C THR A 147 9.61 -8.13 -3.65
N ASP A 148 8.94 -8.83 -2.73
CA ASP A 148 7.65 -9.47 -2.93
C ASP A 148 6.55 -8.91 -2.02
N VAL A 149 6.86 -7.93 -1.16
CA VAL A 149 5.89 -7.23 -0.30
C VAL A 149 5.32 -6.04 -1.05
N GLN A 150 4.02 -5.75 -0.86
CA GLN A 150 3.47 -4.45 -1.30
C GLN A 150 3.61 -3.43 -0.17
N ILE A 151 4.30 -2.33 -0.42
CA ILE A 151 4.46 -1.22 0.53
C ILE A 151 3.56 -0.06 0.08
N ASP A 152 2.40 0.08 0.70
CA ASP A 152 1.56 1.26 0.57
C ASP A 152 1.98 2.32 1.60
N VAL A 153 1.69 3.59 1.32
CA VAL A 153 2.02 4.70 2.21
C VAL A 153 0.89 5.72 2.33
N ILE A 154 0.69 6.24 3.54
CA ILE A 154 -0.06 7.47 3.79
C ILE A 154 0.94 8.49 4.34
N TYR A 155 1.23 9.50 3.51
CA TYR A 155 1.88 10.72 3.96
C TYR A 155 0.86 11.58 4.71
N CYS A 156 1.12 11.89 5.98
CA CYS A 156 0.20 12.63 6.86
C CYS A 156 0.71 14.00 7.34
N GLY A 157 1.83 14.46 6.77
CA GLY A 157 2.44 15.76 7.06
C GLY A 157 1.74 16.96 6.39
N PRO A 158 2.37 18.15 6.42
CA PRO A 158 1.86 19.38 5.83
C PRO A 158 1.73 19.34 4.30
N ASP A 159 0.76 20.08 3.73
CA ASP A 159 0.52 20.10 2.27
C ASP A 159 1.68 20.70 1.45
N ASN A 160 2.53 21.52 2.10
CA ASN A 160 3.61 22.26 1.47
C ASN A 160 4.97 21.55 1.54
N ASP A 161 5.13 20.51 2.35
CA ASP A 161 6.35 19.70 2.34
C ASP A 161 6.36 18.79 1.09
N ARG A 162 7.19 19.17 0.13
CA ARG A 162 7.41 18.43 -1.11
C ARG A 162 8.41 17.31 -0.94
N GLU A 163 9.28 17.36 0.07
CA GLU A 163 10.36 16.41 0.28
C GLU A 163 9.85 15.12 0.92
N GLY A 164 9.14 15.19 2.05
CA GLY A 164 8.49 14.03 2.67
C GLY A 164 7.45 13.39 1.75
N MET A 165 6.66 14.20 1.02
CA MET A 165 5.79 13.70 -0.05
C MET A 165 6.55 12.94 -1.16
N ALA A 166 7.73 13.43 -1.58
CA ALA A 166 8.53 12.78 -2.61
C ALA A 166 9.22 11.52 -2.08
N PHE A 167 9.70 11.53 -0.84
CA PHE A 167 10.24 10.36 -0.16
C PHE A 167 9.19 9.24 -0.06
N MET A 168 7.99 9.55 0.43
CA MET A 168 6.92 8.57 0.59
C MET A 168 6.50 7.96 -0.76
N ARG A 169 6.40 8.75 -1.84
CA ARG A 169 6.18 8.22 -3.20
C ARG A 169 7.31 7.29 -3.66
N ARG A 170 8.57 7.59 -3.33
CA ARG A 170 9.72 6.71 -3.62
C ARG A 170 9.66 5.42 -2.80
N LEU A 171 9.18 5.45 -1.57
CA LEU A 171 9.02 4.28 -0.72
C LEU A 171 7.98 3.30 -1.28
N ALA A 172 6.86 3.82 -1.81
CA ALA A 172 5.80 3.01 -2.43
C ALA A 172 6.11 2.47 -3.84
N ARG A 173 7.30 2.73 -4.40
CA ARG A 173 7.62 2.45 -5.81
C ARG A 173 7.55 0.99 -6.23
N GLY A 174 7.58 0.05 -5.29
CA GLY A 174 7.47 -1.41 -5.52
C GLY A 174 6.08 -1.90 -5.97
N GLY A 175 5.24 -1.03 -6.54
CA GLY A 175 3.86 -1.33 -6.93
C GLY A 175 2.82 -1.08 -5.84
N GLY A 176 3.17 -0.31 -4.80
CA GLY A 176 2.21 0.17 -3.80
C GLY A 176 1.55 1.49 -4.18
N GLN A 177 0.67 1.98 -3.30
CA GLN A 177 -0.06 3.23 -3.44
C GLN A 177 0.49 4.29 -2.48
N ALA A 178 0.64 5.52 -2.95
CA ALA A 178 0.95 6.68 -2.11
C ALA A 178 -0.26 7.60 -2.01
N GLN A 179 -0.80 7.74 -0.81
CA GLN A 179 -1.87 8.69 -0.48
C GLN A 179 -1.31 9.83 0.37
N HIS A 180 -1.85 11.03 0.18
CA HIS A 180 -1.63 12.18 1.05
C HIS A 180 -2.91 12.44 1.83
N ARG A 181 -2.85 12.47 3.17
CA ARG A 181 -3.96 12.85 4.05
C ARG A 181 -3.47 13.81 5.12
N SER A 182 -3.59 15.11 4.86
CA SER A 182 -3.14 16.16 5.78
C SER A 182 -3.94 16.10 7.09
N MET A 183 -3.31 15.70 8.19
CA MET A 183 -3.99 15.62 9.50
C MET A 183 -4.56 16.97 9.96
N ALA A 184 -3.99 18.09 9.50
CA ALA A 184 -4.43 19.43 9.85
C ALA A 184 -5.70 19.86 9.09
N ARG A 185 -5.95 19.32 7.88
CA ARG A 185 -7.11 19.68 7.03
C ARG A 185 -8.23 18.63 7.06
N GLU A 186 -7.86 17.36 7.01
CA GLU A 186 -8.75 16.25 6.72
C GLU A 186 -8.53 15.03 7.66
N PRO A 187 -8.42 15.22 8.99
CA PRO A 187 -8.13 14.14 9.93
C PRO A 187 -9.12 12.96 9.84
N GLN A 188 -10.39 13.24 9.51
CA GLN A 188 -11.44 12.24 9.30
C GLN A 188 -11.17 11.32 8.09
N LEU A 189 -10.42 11.76 7.08
CA LEU A 189 -10.11 10.96 5.89
C LEU A 189 -8.89 10.05 6.08
N LEU A 190 -8.14 10.21 7.18
CA LEU A 190 -7.08 9.27 7.54
C LEU A 190 -7.65 7.88 7.79
N ALA A 191 -8.66 7.76 8.67
CA ALA A 191 -9.23 6.48 9.07
C ALA A 191 -9.84 5.69 7.89
N SER A 192 -10.57 6.35 7.00
CA SER A 192 -11.14 5.70 5.81
C SER A 192 -10.04 5.22 4.86
N THR A 193 -9.05 6.06 4.57
CA THR A 193 -7.91 5.72 3.69
C THR A 193 -7.08 4.58 4.27
N LEU A 194 -6.87 4.59 5.59
CA LEU A 194 -6.14 3.56 6.33
C LEU A 194 -6.84 2.21 6.19
N ARG A 195 -8.16 2.14 6.37
CA ARG A 195 -8.96 0.91 6.12
C ARG A 195 -8.88 0.46 4.65
N THR A 196 -8.92 1.39 3.69
CA THR A 196 -8.85 1.06 2.25
C THR A 196 -7.51 0.47 1.82
N LEU A 197 -6.40 0.87 2.45
CA LEU A 197 -5.05 0.36 2.11
C LEU A 197 -4.64 -0.84 2.97
N ALA A 198 -4.93 -0.81 4.26
CA ALA A 198 -4.53 -1.87 5.20
C ALA A 198 -5.30 -3.18 5.04
N LEU A 199 -6.40 -3.20 4.29
CA LEU A 199 -7.26 -4.37 4.09
C LEU A 199 -7.18 -4.87 2.63
N PRO A 200 -7.37 -6.18 2.40
CA PRO A 200 -7.46 -6.71 1.04
C PRO A 200 -8.71 -6.15 0.34
N LYS A 201 -8.57 -5.90 -0.97
CA LYS A 201 -9.70 -5.47 -1.81
C LYS A 201 -10.62 -6.66 -2.06
N SER A 202 -11.89 -6.50 -1.70
CA SER A 202 -12.99 -7.42 -2.01
C SER A 202 -13.29 -7.48 -3.51
#